data_AF-A0A0X2NNA6-F1
#
_entry.id   AF-A0A0X2NNA6-F1
#
_cell.length_a   1.000
_cell.length_b   1.000
_cell.length_c   1.000
_cell.angle_alpha   90.00
_cell.angle_beta   90.00
_cell.angle_gamma   90.00
#
_symmetry.space_group_name_H-M   'P 1'
#
loop_
_entity.id
_entity.type
_entity.pdbx_description
1 polymer ?
#
loop_
_entity_poly.entity_id
_entity_poly.type
_entity_poly.pdbx_seq_one_letter_code
_entity_poly.pdbx_strand_id
1 'polypeptide(L)'
;MADHGTKVEVYKGVSTVDEPSAAWGWHQFPRKTTIIVGYVAGICMFGFLFGNHHGKVEDIYIVVIGLAILLGVTLYARHSSPSWKPREARKTLTSHNKPVGHVEPVWTEEQANLTGRYADLTTAELRSWNLPGVGVDGVEEVQTPPHGLAHHK
;
A
#
# COMPACT_ATOMS: atom_id res chain seq x y z
N MET A 1 12.10 -10.72 -41.00
CA MET A 1 12.77 -10.22 -39.78
C MET A 1 12.55 -11.26 -38.71
N ALA A 2 13.61 -11.90 -38.20
CA ALA A 2 13.45 -12.83 -37.08
C ALA A 2 13.04 -12.00 -35.86
N ASP A 3 12.00 -12.41 -35.15
CA ASP A 3 11.60 -11.79 -33.90
C ASP A 3 12.64 -12.18 -32.82
N HIS A 4 13.39 -11.20 -32.33
CA HIS A 4 14.37 -11.36 -31.24
C HIS A 4 13.77 -10.99 -29.88
N GLY A 5 12.44 -10.93 -29.77
CA GLY A 5 11.77 -10.62 -28.52
C GLY A 5 12.21 -11.59 -27.43
N THR A 6 12.81 -11.06 -26.36
CA THR A 6 13.18 -11.84 -25.18
C THR A 6 11.90 -12.45 -24.62
N LYS A 7 11.75 -13.77 -24.71
CA LYS A 7 10.55 -14.46 -24.22
C LYS A 7 10.52 -14.37 -22.71
N VAL A 8 9.65 -13.51 -22.19
CA VAL A 8 9.43 -13.38 -20.75
C VAL A 8 8.49 -14.49 -20.32
N GLU A 9 9.02 -15.44 -19.57
CA GLU A 9 8.28 -16.57 -19.03
C GLU A 9 8.14 -16.37 -17.52
N VAL A 10 6.94 -16.58 -16.97
CA VAL A 10 6.68 -16.37 -15.55
C VAL A 10 6.49 -17.72 -14.86
N TYR A 11 7.36 -18.01 -13.90
CA TYR A 11 7.35 -19.25 -13.12
C TYR A 11 7.08 -18.93 -11.65
N LYS A 12 6.00 -19.51 -11.09
CA LYS A 12 5.63 -19.36 -9.66
C LYS A 12 5.56 -17.91 -9.18
N GLY A 13 5.23 -16.98 -10.07
CA GLY A 13 5.12 -15.55 -9.79
C GLY A 13 6.40 -14.73 -9.97
N VAL A 14 7.48 -15.32 -10.49
CA VAL A 14 8.75 -14.64 -10.81
C VAL A 14 8.99 -14.73 -12.33
N SER A 15 9.39 -13.64 -12.97
CA SER A 15 9.67 -13.63 -14.41
C SER A 15 11.12 -14.02 -14.70
N THR A 16 11.37 -14.61 -15.88
CA THR A 16 12.74 -14.86 -16.38
C THR A 16 13.55 -13.59 -16.63
N VAL A 17 12.89 -12.42 -16.63
CA VAL A 17 13.53 -11.10 -16.71
C VAL A 17 14.05 -10.66 -15.34
N ASP A 18 13.25 -10.86 -14.28
CA ASP A 18 13.66 -10.53 -12.91
C ASP A 18 14.74 -11.49 -12.41
N GLU A 19 14.64 -12.76 -12.80
CA GLU A 19 15.55 -13.82 -12.39
C GLU A 19 15.73 -14.85 -13.52
N PRO A 20 16.90 -14.93 -14.18
CA PRO A 20 17.11 -15.83 -15.32
C PRO A 20 16.92 -17.31 -14.97
N SER A 21 17.08 -17.67 -13.70
CA SER A 21 16.90 -19.02 -13.18
C SER A 21 15.49 -19.32 -12.68
N ALA A 22 14.51 -18.43 -12.90
CA ALA A 22 13.13 -18.63 -12.46
C ALA A 22 12.57 -20.01 -12.88
N ALA A 23 12.97 -20.50 -14.06
CA ALA A 23 12.61 -21.82 -14.57
C ALA A 23 13.19 -23.00 -13.75
N TRP A 24 14.40 -22.86 -13.19
CA TRP A 24 15.07 -23.93 -12.43
C TRP A 24 14.60 -24.03 -10.97
N GLY A 25 14.00 -22.96 -10.44
CA GLY A 25 13.27 -23.00 -9.17
C GLY A 25 14.12 -22.91 -7.89
N TRP A 26 15.43 -22.68 -7.98
CA TRP A 26 16.31 -22.47 -6.81
C TRP A 26 16.07 -21.12 -6.10
N HIS A 27 15.37 -20.19 -6.77
CA HIS A 27 15.23 -18.80 -6.33
C HIS A 27 14.10 -18.58 -5.32
N GLN A 28 13.21 -19.57 -5.15
CA GLN A 28 12.07 -19.43 -4.27
C GLN A 28 11.98 -20.62 -3.32
N PHE A 29 12.36 -20.38 -2.07
CA PHE A 29 12.12 -21.34 -1.01
C PHE A 29 10.68 -21.21 -0.47
N PRO A 30 9.97 -22.34 -0.29
CA PRO A 30 8.62 -22.29 0.26
C PRO A 30 8.66 -21.79 1.70
N ARG A 31 7.80 -20.80 2.01
CA ARG A 31 7.70 -20.14 3.32
C ARG A 31 7.68 -21.11 4.50
N LYS A 32 6.88 -22.17 4.38
CA LYS A 32 6.73 -23.20 5.43
C LYS A 32 8.06 -23.89 5.73
N THR A 33 8.82 -24.27 4.70
CA THR A 33 10.12 -24.92 4.86
C THR A 33 11.13 -24.00 5.52
N THR A 34 11.21 -22.74 5.11
CA THR A 34 12.10 -21.74 5.76
C THR A 34 11.81 -21.60 7.25
N ILE A 35 10.52 -21.54 7.62
CA ILE A 35 10.11 -21.45 9.03
C ILE A 35 10.51 -22.71 9.80
N ILE A 36 10.24 -23.91 9.27
CA ILE A 36 10.57 -25.18 9.92
C ILE A 36 12.08 -25.30 10.12
N VAL A 37 12.87 -25.06 9.06
CA VAL A 37 14.34 -25.12 9.13
C VAL A 37 14.88 -24.11 10.14
N GLY A 38 14.33 -22.90 10.17
CA GLY A 38 14.72 -21.88 11.14
C GLY A 38 14.48 -22.31 12.60
N TYR A 39 13.32 -22.89 12.91
CA TYR A 39 13.03 -23.42 14.25
C TYR A 39 13.93 -24.59 14.62
N VAL A 40 14.14 -25.53 13.69
CA VAL A 40 15.05 -26.67 13.90
C VAL A 40 16.46 -26.17 14.19
N ALA A 41 16.99 -25.25 13.39
CA ALA A 41 18.31 -24.67 13.60
C ALA A 41 18.42 -23.93 14.95
N GLY A 42 17.42 -23.13 15.31
CA GLY A 42 17.38 -22.42 16.60
C GLY A 42 17.34 -23.38 17.79
N ILE A 43 16.56 -24.46 17.72
CA ILE A 43 16.51 -25.50 18.76
C ILE A 43 17.83 -26.26 18.85
N CYS A 44 18.42 -26.62 17.71
CA CYS A 44 19.71 -27.33 17.66
C CYS A 44 20.84 -26.54 18.33
N MET A 45 20.82 -25.20 18.33
CA MET A 45 21.81 -24.40 19.08
C MET A 45 21.85 -24.74 20.56
N PHE A 46 20.71 -24.98 21.20
CA PHE A 46 20.70 -25.35 22.62
C PHE A 46 21.29 -26.73 22.88
N GLY A 47 21.41 -27.59 21.85
CA GLY A 47 22.17 -28.83 21.92
C GLY A 47 23.67 -28.59 22.16
N PHE A 48 24.22 -27.47 21.69
CA PHE A 48 25.62 -27.12 21.91
C PHE A 48 25.92 -26.68 23.35
N LEU A 49 24.92 -26.47 24.21
CA LEU A 49 25.16 -26.23 25.64
C LEU A 49 25.70 -27.47 26.37
N PHE A 50 25.55 -28.65 25.78
CA PHE A 50 26.08 -29.89 26.32
C PHE A 50 27.45 -30.17 25.70
N GLY A 51 28.53 -29.91 26.45
CA GLY A 51 29.89 -30.05 25.93
C GLY A 51 30.97 -29.72 26.97
N ASN A 52 32.21 -29.64 26.51
CA ASN A 52 33.40 -29.39 27.35
C ASN A 52 33.58 -27.90 27.72
N HIS A 53 32.50 -27.16 27.92
CA HIS A 53 32.58 -25.72 28.19
C HIS A 53 33.06 -25.49 29.63
N HIS A 54 34.31 -25.05 29.77
CA HIS A 54 34.87 -24.66 31.08
C HIS A 54 34.43 -23.25 31.49
N GLY A 55 34.23 -22.35 30.52
CA GLY A 55 33.79 -20.98 30.73
C GLY A 55 32.32 -20.78 30.36
N LYS A 56 31.65 -19.83 31.02
CA LYS A 56 30.23 -19.51 30.76
C LYS A 56 29.99 -18.54 29.61
N VAL A 57 31.05 -17.96 29.04
CA VAL A 57 30.93 -17.00 27.93
C VAL A 57 30.33 -17.66 26.70
N GLU A 58 30.78 -18.86 26.35
CA GLU A 58 30.25 -19.63 25.22
C GLU A 58 28.77 -19.97 25.41
N ASP A 59 28.38 -20.45 26.59
CA ASP A 59 26.98 -20.72 26.94
C ASP A 59 26.10 -19.48 26.73
N ILE A 60 26.57 -18.30 27.14
CA ILE A 60 25.85 -17.03 26.95
C ILE A 60 25.63 -16.73 25.48
N TYR A 61 26.67 -16.85 24.64
CA TYR A 61 26.55 -16.62 23.20
C TYR A 61 25.58 -17.61 22.55
N ILE A 62 25.67 -18.89 22.88
CA ILE A 62 24.76 -19.92 22.36
C ILE A 62 23.31 -19.59 22.72
N VAL A 63 23.04 -19.25 23.98
CA VAL A 63 21.68 -18.89 24.43
C VAL A 63 21.18 -17.65 23.70
N VAL A 64 21.98 -16.58 23.63
CA VAL A 64 21.58 -15.31 23.00
C VAL A 64 21.30 -15.52 21.50
N ILE A 65 22.19 -16.22 20.79
CA ILE A 65 22.04 -16.48 19.36
C ILE A 65 20.85 -17.41 19.10
N GLY A 66 20.71 -18.49 19.89
CA GLY A 66 19.56 -19.40 19.78
C GLY A 66 18.22 -18.67 19.97
N LEU A 67 18.12 -17.82 20.99
CA LEU A 67 16.93 -16.99 21.21
C LEU A 67 16.70 -15.97 20.09
N ALA A 68 17.76 -15.31 19.60
CA ALA A 68 17.65 -14.37 18.48
C ALA A 68 17.14 -15.05 17.20
N ILE A 69 17.59 -16.26 16.89
CA ILE A 69 17.10 -17.05 15.75
C ILE A 69 15.63 -17.40 15.94
N LEU A 70 15.24 -17.92 17.11
CA LEU A 70 13.84 -18.29 17.38
C LEU A 70 12.90 -17.08 17.29
N LEU A 71 13.31 -15.94 17.86
CA LEU A 71 12.56 -14.68 17.75
C LEU A 71 12.47 -14.21 16.30
N GLY A 72 13.58 -14.22 15.56
CA GLY A 72 13.62 -13.84 14.15
C GLY A 72 12.70 -14.69 13.28
N VAL A 73 12.70 -16.01 13.46
CA VAL A 73 11.83 -16.94 12.74
C VAL A 73 10.36 -16.73 13.12
N THR A 74 10.07 -16.47 14.41
CA THR A 74 8.71 -16.18 14.88
C THR A 74 8.17 -14.89 14.25
N LEU A 75 8.98 -13.82 14.26
CA LEU A 75 8.63 -12.55 13.63
C LEU A 75 8.46 -12.72 12.12
N TYR A 76 9.37 -13.42 11.45
CA TYR A 76 9.25 -13.73 10.04
C TYR A 76 7.96 -14.50 9.74
N ALA A 77 7.64 -15.55 10.49
CA ALA A 77 6.42 -16.33 10.31
C ALA A 77 5.15 -15.48 10.48
N ARG A 78 5.17 -14.54 11.43
CA ARG A 78 4.08 -13.60 11.70
C ARG A 78 3.92 -12.58 10.57
N HIS A 79 5.00 -11.92 10.15
CA HIS A 79 4.98 -10.86 9.13
C HIS A 79 4.84 -11.37 7.69
N SER A 80 5.26 -12.61 7.41
CA SER A 80 5.14 -13.24 6.09
C SER A 80 3.80 -13.97 5.88
N SER A 81 2.90 -13.94 6.87
CA SER A 81 1.56 -14.53 6.72
C SER A 81 0.75 -13.75 5.69
N PRO A 82 0.04 -14.41 4.75
CA PRO A 82 -0.84 -13.73 3.80
C PRO A 82 -1.96 -12.90 4.47
N SER A 83 -2.32 -13.25 5.70
CA SER A 83 -3.30 -12.52 6.51
C SER A 83 -2.70 -11.35 7.29
N TRP A 84 -1.37 -11.21 7.29
CA TRP A 84 -0.71 -10.10 7.98
C TRP A 84 -0.93 -8.81 7.21
N LYS A 85 -1.74 -7.92 7.78
CA LYS A 85 -1.87 -6.54 7.32
C LYS A 85 -1.03 -5.66 8.23
N PRO A 86 -0.04 -4.89 7.72
CA PRO A 86 0.58 -3.86 8.54
C PRO A 86 -0.50 -2.91 9.03
N ARG A 87 -0.33 -2.34 10.23
CA ARG A 87 -1.20 -1.26 10.69
C ARG A 87 -1.21 -0.20 9.60
N GLU A 88 -2.38 0.16 9.09
CA GLU A 88 -2.49 1.23 8.11
C GLU A 88 -1.80 2.46 8.67
N ALA A 89 -0.77 2.94 7.99
CA ALA A 89 -0.23 4.26 8.28
C ALA A 89 -1.41 5.22 8.14
N ARG A 90 -1.75 5.95 9.20
CA ARG A 90 -2.86 6.90 9.21
C ARG A 90 -2.58 7.94 8.12
N LYS A 91 -3.19 7.76 6.94
CA LYS A 91 -3.02 8.67 5.78
C LYS A 91 -3.84 9.95 5.92
N THR A 92 -4.62 10.07 6.98
CA THR A 92 -5.45 11.24 7.25
C THR A 92 -4.75 12.16 8.25
N LEU A 93 -4.16 13.24 7.74
CA LEU A 93 -3.91 14.46 8.52
C LEU A 93 -5.28 15.09 8.79
N THR A 94 -5.96 14.65 9.84
CA THR A 94 -7.20 15.29 10.27
C THR A 94 -6.87 16.51 11.13
N SER A 95 -6.56 17.64 10.48
CA SER A 95 -6.52 18.92 11.17
C SER A 95 -7.96 19.30 11.55
N HIS A 96 -8.38 18.92 12.75
CA HIS A 96 -9.68 19.32 13.32
C HIS A 96 -9.70 20.78 13.80
N ASN A 97 -8.62 21.54 13.59
CA ASN A 97 -8.53 22.92 14.03
C ASN A 97 -9.14 23.84 12.97
N LYS A 98 -10.42 24.20 13.16
CA LYS A 98 -11.07 25.29 12.44
C LYS A 98 -10.66 26.61 13.13
N PRO A 99 -10.26 27.67 12.39
CA PRO A 99 -9.94 28.95 13.02
C PRO A 99 -11.15 29.54 13.75
N VAL A 100 -10.92 30.33 14.81
CA VAL A 100 -11.99 30.98 15.58
C VAL A 100 -12.84 31.83 14.65
N GLY A 101 -14.15 31.56 14.60
CA GLY A 101 -15.10 32.25 13.72
C GLY A 101 -15.32 31.58 12.36
N HIS A 102 -14.74 30.41 12.09
CA HIS A 102 -15.07 29.64 10.89
C HIS A 102 -16.51 29.13 10.95
N VAL A 103 -17.35 29.67 10.08
CA VAL A 103 -18.69 29.18 9.79
C VAL A 103 -18.60 28.31 8.54
N GLU A 104 -19.06 27.06 8.63
CA GLU A 104 -19.09 26.20 7.46
C GLU A 104 -20.15 26.68 6.47
N PRO A 105 -19.81 26.78 5.17
CA PRO A 105 -20.80 27.04 4.15
C PRO A 105 -21.83 25.93 4.10
N VAL A 106 -23.08 26.27 3.77
CA VAL A 106 -24.11 25.27 3.48
C VAL A 106 -23.87 24.75 2.06
N TRP A 107 -22.97 23.78 1.95
CA TRP A 107 -22.47 23.25 0.68
C TRP A 107 -23.59 22.87 -0.30
N THR A 108 -24.67 22.28 0.20
CA THR A 108 -25.81 21.85 -0.61
C THR A 108 -26.54 23.04 -1.24
N GLU A 109 -26.70 24.14 -0.51
CA GLU A 109 -27.36 25.35 -1.01
C GLU A 109 -26.45 26.13 -1.96
N GLU A 110 -25.15 26.24 -1.63
CA GLU A 110 -24.18 26.89 -2.50
C GLU A 110 -24.03 26.18 -3.84
N GLN A 111 -23.97 24.84 -3.80
CA GLN A 111 -23.90 23.99 -4.98
C GLN A 111 -25.17 24.11 -5.84
N ALA A 112 -26.36 24.07 -5.22
CA ALA A 112 -27.62 24.16 -5.95
C ALA A 112 -27.80 25.52 -6.61
N ASN A 113 -27.35 26.60 -5.95
CA ASN A 113 -27.50 27.96 -6.45
C ASN A 113 -26.30 28.46 -7.27
N LEU A 114 -25.23 27.66 -7.42
CA LEU A 114 -23.95 28.05 -8.00
C LEU A 114 -23.40 29.35 -7.38
N THR A 115 -23.36 29.39 -6.05
CA THR A 115 -22.87 30.54 -5.27
C THR A 115 -21.63 30.15 -4.45
N GLY A 116 -21.00 31.13 -3.78
CA GLY A 116 -19.85 30.89 -2.93
C GLY A 116 -18.69 30.25 -3.71
N ARG A 117 -18.28 29.05 -3.31
CA ARG A 117 -17.18 28.32 -3.98
C ARG A 117 -17.52 27.86 -5.41
N TYR A 118 -18.80 27.85 -5.77
CA TYR A 118 -19.30 27.39 -7.07
C TYR A 118 -19.60 28.54 -8.04
N ALA A 119 -19.40 29.80 -7.63
CA ALA A 119 -19.74 30.98 -8.43
C ALA A 119 -18.84 31.17 -9.66
N ASP A 120 -17.57 30.81 -9.55
CA ASP A 120 -16.56 31.05 -10.60
C ASP A 120 -16.25 29.83 -11.45
N LEU A 121 -17.11 28.79 -11.42
CA LEU A 121 -16.87 27.55 -12.17
C LEU A 121 -17.02 27.77 -13.67
N THR A 122 -16.04 27.27 -14.41
CA THR A 122 -16.07 27.24 -15.87
C THR A 122 -17.11 26.24 -16.38
N THR A 123 -17.55 26.43 -17.63
CA THR A 123 -18.47 25.51 -18.31
C THR A 123 -17.93 24.07 -18.36
N ALA A 124 -16.62 23.90 -18.53
CA ALA A 124 -15.97 22.59 -18.53
C ALA A 124 -16.02 21.92 -17.14
N GLU A 125 -15.78 22.68 -16.07
CA GLU A 125 -15.85 22.17 -14.69
C GLU A 125 -17.28 21.80 -14.30
N LEU A 126 -18.27 22.61 -14.68
CA LEU A 126 -19.69 22.30 -14.47
C LEU A 126 -20.12 21.03 -15.22
N ARG A 127 -19.58 20.81 -16.43
CA ARG A 127 -19.81 19.58 -17.21
C ARG A 127 -19.19 18.36 -16.54
N SER A 128 -18.00 18.49 -15.92
CA SER A 128 -17.40 17.39 -15.14
C SER A 128 -18.29 16.94 -13.97
N TRP A 129 -19.19 17.82 -13.53
CA TRP A 129 -20.18 17.58 -12.48
C TRP A 129 -21.55 17.09 -12.97
N ASN A 130 -21.70 16.82 -14.28
CA ASN A 130 -22.92 16.31 -14.90
C ASN A 130 -24.19 17.15 -14.61
N LEU A 131 -24.05 18.47 -14.47
CA LEU A 131 -25.17 19.38 -14.24
C LEU A 131 -26.01 19.56 -15.54
N PRO A 132 -27.35 19.45 -15.48
CA PRO A 132 -28.21 19.60 -16.65
C PRO A 132 -28.28 21.07 -17.12
N GLY A 133 -28.22 21.31 -18.43
CA GLY A 133 -28.35 22.65 -19.03
C GLY A 133 -27.04 23.37 -19.39
N VAL A 134 -25.90 22.71 -19.18
CA VAL A 134 -24.60 23.16 -19.72
C VAL A 134 -24.42 22.53 -21.10
N GLY A 135 -24.57 23.32 -22.16
CA GLY A 135 -24.59 22.87 -23.56
C GLY A 135 -23.34 22.09 -23.99
N VAL A 136 -23.50 21.23 -25.00
CA VAL A 136 -22.43 20.43 -25.64
C VAL A 136 -21.72 21.26 -26.72
N ASP A 137 -21.79 22.58 -26.61
CA ASP A 137 -21.63 23.52 -27.72
C ASP A 137 -20.15 23.80 -28.05
N GLY A 138 -19.23 23.05 -27.43
CA GLY A 138 -17.79 23.10 -27.73
C GLY A 138 -17.05 24.36 -27.24
N VAL A 139 -17.71 25.26 -26.50
CA VAL A 139 -17.08 26.47 -25.97
C VAL A 139 -16.61 26.25 -24.53
N GLU A 140 -15.30 26.23 -24.30
CA GLU A 140 -14.69 25.82 -23.02
C GLU A 140 -14.54 26.96 -22.00
N GLU A 141 -14.59 28.22 -22.44
CA GLU A 141 -14.13 29.40 -21.66
C GLU A 141 -15.18 30.51 -21.48
N VAL A 142 -16.49 30.21 -21.55
CA VAL A 142 -17.51 31.23 -21.25
C VAL A 142 -17.77 31.26 -19.73
N GLN A 143 -17.62 32.44 -19.13
CA GLN A 143 -17.97 32.67 -17.74
C GLN A 143 -19.49 32.52 -17.57
N THR A 144 -19.91 31.55 -16.75
CA THR A 144 -21.34 31.25 -16.53
C THR A 144 -22.06 32.46 -15.93
N PRO A 145 -23.25 32.86 -16.42
CA PRO A 145 -23.96 34.01 -15.88
C PRO A 145 -24.30 33.80 -14.40
N PRO A 146 -24.25 34.86 -13.56
CA PRO A 146 -24.30 34.76 -12.09
C PRO A 146 -25.66 34.35 -11.50
N HIS A 147 -26.62 33.90 -12.32
CA HIS A 147 -27.96 33.52 -11.89
C HIS A 147 -28.34 32.18 -12.53
N GLY A 148 -28.69 31.25 -11.65
CA GLY A 148 -28.78 29.82 -11.87
C GLY A 148 -29.58 29.38 -13.10
N LEU A 149 -29.23 28.17 -13.55
CA LEU A 149 -30.01 27.39 -14.50
C LEU A 149 -31.48 27.39 -14.04
N ALA A 150 -32.32 28.16 -14.72
CA ALA A 150 -33.76 28.08 -14.52
C ALA A 150 -34.18 26.66 -14.91
N HIS A 151 -34.48 25.82 -13.92
CA HIS A 151 -35.08 24.52 -14.12
C HIS A 151 -36.45 24.73 -14.79
N HIS A 152 -36.47 24.75 -16.11
CA HIS A 152 -37.70 24.51 -16.86
C HIS A 152 -38.13 23.07 -16.53
N LYS A 153 -39.28 22.97 -15.85
CA LYS A 153 -39.99 21.72 -15.57
C LYS A 153 -40.28 20.94 -16.84
#